data_AF-A0A0B5IYI9-F1
#
_entry.id   AF-A0A0B5IYI9-F1
#
_cell.length_a   1.000
_cell.length_b   1.000
_cell.length_c   1.000
_cell.angle_alpha   90.00
_cell.angle_beta   90.00
_cell.angle_gamma   90.00
#
_symmetry.space_group_name_H-M   'P 1'
#
loop_
_entity.id
_entity.type
_entity.pdbx_description
1 polymer ?
#
loop_
_entity_poly.entity_id
_entity_poly.type
_entity_poly.pdbx_seq_one_letter_code
_entity_poly.pdbx_strand_id
1 'polypeptide(L)'
;EGANFVIKRSFVADITAYSTASSLAFFRRLLQREQGAYWTFLVHTGERTLVGATPERHISVRDGRAVMNPISGTYRYPSSGPTLDGVMDFLADRKEADELYMVVDEELKMMSRVCPDGGRVVGPFLKEMTRLAHTEYFIEG
;
A
#
# COMPACT_ATOMS: atom_id res chain seq x y z
N GLU A 1 -8.71 13.44 19.49
CA GLU A 1 -7.45 12.74 19.13
C GLU A 1 -7.85 11.52 18.30
N GLY A 2 -7.20 11.26 17.17
CA GLY A 2 -7.58 10.17 16.26
C GLY A 2 -7.32 8.79 16.87
N ALA A 3 -8.03 7.76 16.39
CA ALA A 3 -7.91 6.41 16.93
C ALA A 3 -6.57 5.73 16.58
N ASN A 4 -5.91 6.15 15.48
CA ASN A 4 -4.68 5.52 14.97
C ASN A 4 -3.62 6.54 14.58
N PHE A 5 -2.35 6.13 14.71
CA PHE A 5 -1.19 6.93 14.32
C PHE A 5 -0.13 6.05 13.67
N VAL A 6 0.50 6.55 12.61
CA VAL A 6 1.68 5.92 11.98
C VAL A 6 2.92 6.70 12.37
N ILE A 7 3.85 6.05 13.09
CA ILE A 7 5.14 6.65 13.46
C ILE A 7 6.23 6.12 12.52
N LYS A 8 6.86 7.01 11.76
CA LYS A 8 7.90 6.66 10.79
C LYS A 8 9.23 6.34 11.48
N ARG A 9 9.89 5.25 11.03
CA ARG A 9 11.35 5.04 11.15
C ARG A 9 12.00 4.96 9.77
N SER A 10 13.31 5.18 9.68
CA SER A 10 14.05 5.14 8.41
C SER A 10 15.15 4.09 8.45
N PHE A 11 15.21 3.22 7.43
CA PHE A 11 16.38 2.39 7.16
C PHE A 11 17.34 3.17 6.26
N VAL A 12 18.58 3.35 6.70
CA VAL A 12 19.59 4.17 6.00
C VAL A 12 20.79 3.30 5.68
N ALA A 13 21.26 3.37 4.44
CA ALA A 13 22.46 2.71 3.96
C ALA A 13 23.12 3.55 2.87
N ASP A 14 24.45 3.48 2.76
CA ASP A 14 25.22 4.17 1.74
C ASP A 14 25.45 3.28 0.52
N ILE A 15 25.35 3.85 -0.67
CA ILE A 15 25.70 3.19 -1.93
C ILE A 15 27.03 3.77 -2.41
N THR A 16 28.10 3.01 -2.24
CA THR A 16 29.43 3.40 -2.74
C THR A 16 29.40 3.61 -4.25
N ALA A 17 30.03 4.70 -4.72
CA ALA A 17 30.07 5.07 -6.14
C ALA A 17 28.67 5.10 -6.79
N TYR A 18 27.70 5.70 -6.09
CA TYR A 18 26.34 5.85 -6.59
C TYR A 18 26.29 6.48 -7.98
N SER A 19 25.47 5.91 -8.85
CA SER A 19 25.10 6.47 -10.15
C SER A 19 23.64 6.11 -10.47
N THR A 20 23.09 6.72 -11.52
CA THR A 20 21.76 6.38 -12.04
C THR A 20 21.63 4.89 -12.42
N ALA A 21 22.73 4.24 -12.82
CA ALA A 21 22.77 2.80 -13.08
C ALA A 21 22.47 1.97 -11.82
N SER A 22 22.90 2.42 -10.64
CA SER A 22 22.57 1.78 -9.36
C SER A 22 21.05 1.79 -9.14
N SER A 23 20.39 2.93 -9.36
CA SER A 23 18.94 3.06 -9.23
C SER A 23 18.18 2.20 -10.24
N LEU A 24 18.62 2.14 -11.50
CA LEU A 24 18.05 1.23 -12.51
C LEU A 24 18.20 -0.24 -12.11
N ALA A 25 19.31 -0.62 -11.46
CA ALA A 25 19.50 -1.97 -10.95
C ALA A 25 18.55 -2.32 -9.79
N PHE A 26 18.20 -1.36 -8.92
CA PHE A 26 17.14 -1.55 -7.92
C PHE A 26 15.77 -1.70 -8.59
N PHE A 27 15.43 -0.79 -9.50
CA PHE A 27 14.16 -0.80 -10.21
C PHE A 27 13.94 -2.11 -10.98
N ARG A 28 14.95 -2.58 -11.71
CA ARG A 28 14.91 -3.89 -12.39
C ARG A 28 14.62 -5.03 -11.42
N ARG A 29 15.26 -5.05 -10.23
CA ARG A 29 15.02 -6.10 -9.24
C ARG A 29 13.60 -6.05 -8.66
N LEU A 30 13.05 -4.85 -8.44
CA LEU A 30 11.65 -4.70 -8.03
C LEU A 30 10.70 -5.24 -9.10
N LEU A 31 10.89 -4.88 -10.37
CA LEU A 31 10.07 -5.40 -11.48
C LEU A 31 10.13 -6.92 -11.62
N GLN A 32 11.26 -7.54 -11.29
CA GLN A 32 11.45 -8.99 -11.40
C GLN A 32 10.95 -9.77 -10.19
N ARG A 33 10.87 -9.14 -9.01
CA ARG A 33 10.67 -9.86 -7.74
C ARG A 33 9.43 -9.43 -6.99
N GLU A 34 9.01 -8.17 -7.07
CA GLU A 34 7.84 -7.68 -6.36
C GLU A 34 6.56 -7.95 -7.14
N GLN A 35 5.49 -8.27 -6.43
CA GLN A 35 4.16 -8.53 -6.99
C GLN A 35 3.11 -7.72 -6.23
N GLY A 36 1.95 -7.52 -6.84
CA GLY A 36 0.81 -6.86 -6.18
C GLY A 36 0.96 -5.35 -5.97
N ALA A 37 2.10 -4.72 -6.32
CA ALA A 37 2.26 -3.27 -6.24
C ALA A 37 1.25 -2.54 -7.16
N TYR A 38 0.66 -1.44 -6.67
CA TYR A 38 -0.08 -0.50 -7.50
C TYR A 38 0.86 0.14 -8.52
N TRP A 39 2.00 0.66 -8.06
CA TRP A 39 3.06 1.20 -8.93
C TRP A 39 4.44 0.72 -8.48
N THR A 40 5.20 0.19 -9.45
CA THR A 40 6.65 0.06 -9.36
C THR A 40 7.28 1.19 -10.16
N PHE A 41 8.11 2.02 -9.52
CA PHE A 41 8.57 3.27 -10.12
C PHE A 41 10.06 3.54 -9.90
N LEU A 42 10.62 4.34 -10.82
CA LEU A 42 11.88 5.04 -10.69
C LEU A 42 11.66 6.48 -11.17
N VAL A 43 11.88 7.45 -10.28
CA VAL A 43 11.80 8.88 -10.59
C VAL A 43 13.11 9.52 -10.21
N HIS A 44 13.77 10.16 -11.18
CA HIS A 44 15.00 10.90 -10.97
C HIS A 44 14.75 12.39 -11.27
N THR A 45 15.01 13.26 -10.30
CA THR A 45 14.74 14.70 -10.41
C THR A 45 16.01 15.52 -10.67
N GLY A 46 17.14 14.88 -10.98
CA GLY A 46 18.47 15.50 -11.03
C GLY A 46 19.16 15.48 -9.66
N GLU A 47 18.49 15.95 -8.62
CA GLU A 47 19.04 16.02 -7.25
C GLU A 47 18.75 14.79 -6.41
N ARG A 48 17.64 14.10 -6.68
CA ARG A 48 17.16 12.96 -5.89
C ARG A 48 16.66 11.86 -6.80
N THR A 49 16.73 10.64 -6.28
CA THR A 49 16.18 9.46 -6.95
C THR A 49 15.26 8.71 -6.00
N LEU A 50 14.03 8.49 -6.44
CA LEU A 50 13.01 7.71 -5.74
C LEU A 50 12.83 6.39 -6.50
N VAL A 51 12.99 5.26 -5.82
CA VAL A 51 12.75 3.93 -6.37
C VAL A 51 11.87 3.17 -5.38
N GLY A 52 10.77 2.59 -5.84
CA GLY A 52 9.82 1.93 -4.95
C GLY A 52 8.80 1.06 -5.66
N ALA A 53 8.07 0.28 -4.87
CA ALA A 53 6.95 -0.54 -5.27
C ALA A 53 5.83 -0.35 -4.25
N THR A 54 4.99 0.66 -4.45
CA THR A 54 3.90 0.99 -3.52
C THR A 54 2.70 0.08 -3.77
N PRO A 55 2.10 -0.54 -2.75
CA PRO A 55 0.84 -1.25 -2.89
C PRO A 55 -0.33 -0.29 -3.08
N GLU A 56 -0.21 0.93 -2.55
CA GLU A 56 -1.35 1.80 -2.32
C GLU A 56 -1.39 2.95 -3.33
N ARG A 57 -2.56 3.14 -3.93
CA ARG A 57 -2.89 4.34 -4.68
C ARG A 57 -3.35 5.42 -3.70
N HIS A 58 -2.80 6.62 -3.83
CA HIS A 58 -3.32 7.77 -3.09
C HIS A 58 -4.73 8.19 -3.56
N ILE A 59 -4.86 8.61 -4.82
CA ILE A 59 -6.14 8.88 -5.48
C ILE A 59 -5.99 8.72 -6.99
N SER A 60 -7.05 8.29 -7.68
CA SER A 60 -7.17 8.43 -9.14
C SER A 60 -8.47 9.11 -9.49
N VAL A 61 -8.43 10.02 -10.47
CA VAL A 61 -9.62 10.67 -11.01
C VAL A 61 -9.69 10.40 -12.50
N ARG A 62 -10.80 9.85 -12.97
CA ARG A 62 -11.03 9.57 -14.39
C ARG A 62 -12.51 9.71 -14.69
N ASP A 63 -12.84 10.49 -15.72
CA ASP A 63 -14.21 10.68 -16.20
C ASP A 63 -15.19 11.08 -15.08
N GLY A 64 -14.74 11.97 -14.18
CA GLY A 64 -15.50 12.43 -13.02
C GLY A 64 -15.51 11.48 -11.82
N ARG A 65 -14.95 10.27 -11.95
CA ARG A 65 -14.90 9.26 -10.88
C ARG A 65 -13.59 9.32 -10.10
N ALA A 66 -13.66 9.58 -8.80
CA ALA A 66 -12.55 9.57 -7.87
C ALA A 66 -12.47 8.22 -7.14
N VAL A 67 -11.25 7.71 -6.93
CA VAL A 67 -11.04 6.44 -6.20
C VAL A 67 -9.84 6.52 -5.28
N MET A 68 -10.05 6.19 -4.01
CA MET A 68 -9.01 5.93 -3.00
C MET A 68 -8.94 4.44 -2.65
N ASN A 69 -7.90 4.02 -1.95
CA ASN A 69 -7.60 2.61 -1.68
C ASN A 69 -7.05 2.47 -0.26
N PRO A 70 -7.91 2.48 0.77
CA PRO A 70 -7.46 2.25 2.13
C PRO A 70 -6.90 0.83 2.26
N ILE A 71 -5.63 0.75 2.67
CA ILE A 71 -4.93 -0.50 2.94
C ILE A 71 -4.48 -0.50 4.40
N SER A 72 -4.82 -1.55 5.15
CA SER A 72 -4.29 -1.78 6.48
C SER A 72 -4.34 -3.26 6.82
N GLY A 73 -3.80 -3.63 7.99
CA GLY A 73 -3.58 -5.04 8.33
C GLY A 73 -2.45 -5.66 7.49
N THR A 74 -1.61 -6.49 8.11
CA THR A 74 -0.46 -7.08 7.39
C THR A 74 -0.17 -8.51 7.84
N TYR A 75 -0.42 -9.47 6.94
CA TYR A 75 0.08 -10.83 7.07
C TYR A 75 1.51 -10.92 6.53
N ARG A 76 2.49 -11.11 7.40
CA ARG A 76 3.89 -11.34 7.01
C ARG A 76 4.12 -12.80 6.68
N TYR A 77 4.62 -13.08 5.47
CA TYR A 77 4.86 -14.46 5.06
C TYR A 77 6.03 -15.08 5.84
N PRO A 78 5.89 -16.33 6.29
CA PRO A 78 7.02 -17.13 6.75
C PRO A 78 8.11 -17.25 5.67
N SER A 79 9.33 -17.63 6.07
CA SER A 79 10.42 -17.88 5.12
C SER A 79 10.11 -19.00 4.12
N SER A 80 9.21 -19.93 4.49
CA SER A 80 8.68 -21.00 3.63
C SER A 80 7.61 -20.54 2.64
N GLY A 81 7.15 -19.29 2.71
CA GLY A 81 6.02 -18.77 1.94
C GLY A 81 4.70 -18.73 2.72
N PRO A 82 3.63 -18.14 2.15
CA PRO A 82 2.32 -18.05 2.78
C PRO A 82 1.68 -19.43 2.98
N THR A 83 0.91 -19.59 4.04
CA THR A 83 0.12 -20.80 4.31
C THR A 83 -1.35 -20.44 4.43
N LEU A 84 -2.23 -21.38 4.09
CA LEU A 84 -3.68 -21.17 4.22
C LEU A 84 -4.04 -20.84 5.67
N ASP A 85 -3.56 -21.63 6.62
CA ASP A 85 -3.81 -21.41 8.05
C ASP A 85 -3.35 -20.01 8.49
N GLY A 86 -2.16 -19.57 8.06
CA GLY A 86 -1.64 -18.24 8.40
C GLY A 86 -2.49 -17.10 7.83
N VAL A 87 -3.04 -17.28 6.63
CA VAL A 87 -3.99 -16.31 6.04
C VAL A 87 -5.31 -16.32 6.80
N MET A 88 -5.84 -17.50 7.15
CA MET A 88 -7.10 -17.62 7.89
C MET A 88 -7.00 -17.04 9.30
N ASP A 89 -5.89 -17.27 9.99
CA ASP A 89 -5.61 -16.69 11.31
C ASP A 89 -5.53 -15.16 11.22
N PHE A 90 -4.83 -14.63 10.21
CA PHE A 90 -4.75 -13.19 9.95
C PHE A 90 -6.13 -12.57 9.67
N LEU A 91 -6.95 -13.20 8.81
CA LEU A 91 -8.29 -12.71 8.49
C LEU A 91 -9.26 -12.80 9.68
N ALA A 92 -8.98 -13.68 10.65
CA ALA A 92 -9.74 -13.79 11.89
C ALA A 92 -9.22 -12.87 13.01
N ASP A 93 -8.07 -12.20 12.83
CA ASP A 93 -7.50 -11.31 13.84
C ASP A 93 -8.31 -10.00 13.92
N ARG A 94 -9.01 -9.84 15.04
CA ARG A 94 -9.83 -8.66 15.31
C ARG A 94 -9.02 -7.37 15.30
N LYS A 95 -7.77 -7.37 15.76
CA LYS A 95 -6.92 -6.18 15.75
C LYS A 95 -6.69 -5.72 14.31
N GLU A 96 -6.34 -6.65 13.42
CA GLU A 96 -6.04 -6.35 12.02
C GLU A 96 -7.31 -5.90 11.27
N ALA A 97 -8.47 -6.49 11.58
CA ALA A 97 -9.75 -6.04 11.05
C ALA A 97 -10.13 -4.63 11.53
N ASP A 98 -9.99 -4.36 12.84
CA ASP A 98 -10.27 -3.04 13.43
C ASP A 98 -9.33 -1.97 12.86
N GLU A 99 -8.04 -2.28 12.64
CA GLU A 99 -7.09 -1.40 11.97
C GLU A 99 -7.57 -1.00 10.56
N LEU A 100 -8.06 -1.94 9.76
CA LEU A 100 -8.61 -1.64 8.45
C LEU A 100 -9.87 -0.77 8.51
N TYR A 101 -10.83 -1.11 9.37
CA TYR A 101 -12.09 -0.35 9.48
C TYR A 101 -11.85 1.11 9.84
N MET A 102 -10.94 1.37 10.77
CA MET A 102 -10.64 2.74 11.15
C MET A 102 -9.98 3.54 10.01
N VAL A 103 -9.13 2.93 9.16
CA VAL A 103 -8.55 3.61 7.99
C VAL A 103 -9.62 3.87 6.94
N VAL A 104 -10.55 2.93 6.71
CA VAL A 104 -11.70 3.12 5.81
C VAL A 104 -12.55 4.31 6.26
N ASP A 105 -12.83 4.43 7.56
CA ASP A 105 -13.61 5.55 8.11
C ASP A 105 -12.92 6.91 7.87
N GLU A 106 -11.59 6.99 8.04
CA GLU A 106 -10.85 8.22 7.78
C GLU A 106 -10.82 8.59 6.29
N GLU A 107 -10.67 7.62 5.39
CA GLU A 107 -10.72 7.87 3.96
C GLU A 107 -12.14 8.18 3.46
N LEU A 108 -13.18 7.61 4.07
CA LEU A 108 -14.57 7.99 3.79
C LEU A 108 -14.86 9.44 4.14
N LYS A 109 -14.30 9.95 5.26
CA LYS A 109 -14.38 11.39 5.61
C LYS A 109 -13.69 12.24 4.56
N MET A 110 -12.56 11.78 4.01
CA MET A 110 -11.87 12.48 2.93
C MET A 110 -12.72 12.49 1.65
N MET A 111 -13.23 11.33 1.22
CA MET A 111 -14.07 11.19 0.04
C MET A 111 -15.36 12.00 0.15
N SER A 112 -16.01 12.03 1.32
CA SER A 112 -17.22 12.83 1.55
C SER A 112 -17.00 14.34 1.47
N ARG A 113 -15.75 14.81 1.59
CA ARG A 113 -15.40 16.22 1.39
C ARG A 113 -15.16 16.59 -0.08
N VAL A 114 -14.81 15.61 -0.92
CA VAL A 114 -14.42 15.86 -2.32
C VAL A 114 -15.48 15.39 -3.33
N CYS A 115 -16.30 14.40 -2.95
CA CYS A 115 -17.37 13.83 -3.76
C CYS A 115 -18.74 14.28 -3.18
N PRO A 116 -19.57 15.01 -3.94
CA PRO A 116 -20.85 15.54 -3.45
C PRO A 116 -21.81 14.48 -2.89
N ASP A 117 -21.80 13.28 -3.49
CA ASP A 117 -22.65 12.16 -3.09
C ASP A 117 -21.96 11.22 -2.08
N GLY A 118 -20.80 11.62 -1.56
CA GLY A 118 -19.99 10.80 -0.65
C GLY A 118 -19.13 9.75 -1.36
N GLY A 119 -18.58 8.82 -0.58
CA GLY A 119 -17.82 7.68 -1.08
C GLY A 119 -18.56 6.35 -0.88
N ARG A 120 -18.56 5.50 -1.90
CA ARG A 120 -19.05 4.12 -1.86
C ARG A 120 -17.88 3.16 -1.61
N VAL A 121 -17.99 2.37 -0.56
CA VAL A 121 -17.00 1.34 -0.20
C VAL A 121 -17.21 0.07 -1.04
N VAL A 122 -16.12 -0.50 -1.56
CA VAL A 122 -16.10 -1.76 -2.32
C VAL A 122 -14.99 -2.66 -1.76
N GLY A 123 -15.31 -3.90 -1.38
CA GLY A 123 -14.38 -4.86 -0.77
C GLY A 123 -15.01 -5.62 0.41
N PRO A 124 -14.20 -6.19 1.32
CA PRO A 124 -12.73 -6.14 1.34
C PRO A 124 -12.10 -7.08 0.31
N PHE A 125 -10.83 -6.85 0.01
CA PHE A 125 -9.99 -7.71 -0.82
C PHE A 125 -8.70 -8.07 -0.09
N LEU A 126 -8.08 -9.18 -0.51
CA LEU A 126 -6.74 -9.56 -0.09
C LEU A 126 -5.75 -9.17 -1.19
N LYS A 127 -4.74 -8.38 -0.83
CA LYS A 127 -3.67 -7.93 -1.72
C LYS A 127 -2.40 -8.70 -1.42
N GLU A 128 -2.11 -9.69 -2.24
CA GLU A 128 -0.90 -10.51 -2.12
C GLU A 128 0.31 -9.81 -2.75
N MET A 129 1.40 -9.72 -1.99
CA MET A 129 2.71 -9.22 -2.42
C MET A 129 3.79 -10.28 -2.21
N THR A 130 5.04 -10.00 -2.56
CA THR A 130 6.08 -11.04 -2.55
C THR A 130 6.46 -11.54 -1.15
N ARG A 131 6.30 -10.72 -0.10
CA ARG A 131 6.71 -11.04 1.27
C ARG A 131 5.60 -10.94 2.32
N LEU A 132 4.43 -10.47 1.91
CA LEU A 132 3.32 -10.18 2.80
C LEU A 132 2.02 -10.08 2.00
N ALA A 133 0.90 -10.09 2.69
CA ALA A 133 -0.39 -9.67 2.14
C ALA A 133 -1.02 -8.59 3.02
N HIS A 134 -1.83 -7.74 2.39
CA HIS A 134 -2.65 -6.74 3.07
C HIS A 134 -4.13 -7.00 2.87
N THR A 135 -4.97 -6.52 3.77
CA THR A 135 -6.40 -6.34 3.49
C THR A 135 -6.65 -4.92 2.99
N GLU A 136 -7.55 -4.78 2.02
CA GLU A 136 -7.83 -3.49 1.41
C GLU A 136 -9.30 -3.31 1.06
N TYR A 137 -9.72 -2.05 1.01
CA TYR A 137 -10.97 -1.64 0.36
C TYR A 137 -10.65 -0.64 -0.77
N PHE A 138 -11.67 -0.36 -1.57
CA PHE A 138 -11.71 0.81 -2.44
C PHE A 138 -12.86 1.71 -2.02
N ILE A 139 -12.67 3.02 -2.16
CA ILE A 139 -13.73 4.01 -1.95
C ILE A 139 -13.88 4.80 -3.24
N GLU A 140 -15.06 4.77 -3.83
CA GLU A 140 -15.38 5.37 -5.13
C GLU A 140 -16.42 6.47 -4.97
N GLY A 141 -16.23 7.60 -5.65
CA GLY A 141 -17.23 8.67 -5.73
C GLY A 141 -17.01 9.55 -6.95
#